data_AF-A0A534GH18-F1
#
_entry.id   AF-A0A534GH18-F1
#
_cell.length_a   1.000
_cell.length_b   1.000
_cell.length_c   1.000
_cell.angle_alpha   90.00
_cell.angle_beta   90.00
_cell.angle_gamma   90.00
#
_symmetry.space_group_name_H-M   'P 1'
#
loop_
_entity.id
_entity.type
_entity.pdbx_description
1 polymer ?
#
loop_
_entity_poly.entity_id
_entity_poly.type
_entity_poly.pdbx_seq_one_letter_code
_entity_poly.pdbx_strand_id
1 'polypeptide(L)'
;MSSRPRTLVALAAGAILGFCGALTSGVLADRPSEAAHSGHASRPVDGTALPWQEASLFAEVYERIKRDYVDDVDDHGLMEKALRGMVAALDPHSAYLDSEEFEEIRLSTMGSYPGVGIEVVAEDGVVKVLRPIEGSPAQQAGLLPGDELVRIDGNE
;
A
#
# COMPACT_ATOMS: atom_id res chain seq x y z
N MET A 1 -56.83 -8.58 -46.95
CA MET A 1 -55.72 -9.20 -46.18
C MET A 1 -56.21 -9.52 -44.78
N SER A 2 -56.28 -10.80 -44.43
CA SER A 2 -56.88 -11.31 -43.19
C SER A 2 -55.87 -12.24 -42.52
N SER A 3 -55.21 -11.76 -41.47
CA SER A 3 -54.42 -12.59 -40.56
C SER A 3 -55.23 -12.83 -39.29
N ARG A 4 -55.40 -14.12 -38.99
CA ARG A 4 -56.42 -14.68 -38.11
C ARG A 4 -56.10 -14.39 -36.63
N PRO A 5 -57.08 -13.97 -35.80
CA PRO A 5 -56.90 -13.66 -34.37
C PRO A 5 -56.50 -14.87 -33.50
N ARG A 6 -56.44 -16.07 -34.10
CA ARG A 6 -56.08 -17.33 -33.43
C ARG A 6 -54.58 -17.43 -33.12
N THR A 7 -53.70 -16.80 -33.90
CA THR A 7 -52.25 -16.82 -33.65
C THR A 7 -51.85 -15.88 -32.52
N LEU A 8 -52.55 -14.74 -32.37
CA LEU A 8 -52.35 -13.79 -31.27
C LEU A 8 -52.78 -14.36 -29.91
N VAL A 9 -53.90 -15.09 -29.86
CA VAL A 9 -54.36 -15.77 -28.64
C VAL A 9 -53.41 -16.91 -28.23
N ALA A 10 -52.83 -17.64 -29.21
CA ALA A 10 -51.85 -18.69 -28.92
C ALA A 10 -50.52 -18.14 -28.36
N LEU A 11 -50.09 -16.96 -28.82
CA LEU A 11 -48.87 -16.30 -28.35
C LEU A 11 -49.04 -15.71 -26.93
N ALA A 12 -50.22 -15.16 -26.63
CA ALA A 12 -50.55 -14.64 -25.30
C ALA A 12 -50.68 -15.77 -24.24
N ALA A 13 -51.26 -16.92 -24.61
CA ALA A 13 -51.36 -18.07 -23.71
C ALA A 13 -49.98 -18.70 -23.39
N GLY A 14 -49.06 -18.72 -24.35
CA GLY A 14 -47.68 -19.19 -24.14
C GLY A 14 -46.87 -18.29 -23.20
N ALA A 15 -47.05 -16.97 -23.27
CA ALA A 15 -46.35 -16.02 -22.39
C ALA A 15 -46.81 -16.11 -20.92
N ILE A 16 -48.08 -16.42 -20.67
CA ILE A 16 -48.62 -16.57 -19.30
C ILE A 16 -48.15 -17.89 -18.65
N LEU A 17 -48.02 -18.97 -19.42
CA LEU A 17 -47.43 -20.23 -18.94
C LEU A 17 -45.91 -20.12 -18.72
N GLY A 18 -45.20 -19.33 -19.52
CA GLY A 18 -43.77 -19.06 -19.33
C GLY A 18 -43.47 -18.17 -18.11
N PHE A 19 -44.33 -17.18 -17.82
CA PHE A 19 -44.14 -16.27 -16.69
C PHE A 19 -44.50 -16.91 -15.33
N CYS A 20 -45.40 -17.91 -15.31
CA CYS A 20 -45.75 -18.61 -14.07
C CYS A 20 -44.67 -19.63 -13.63
N GLY A 21 -43.85 -20.15 -14.56
CA GLY A 21 -42.72 -21.02 -14.23
C GLY A 21 -41.51 -20.31 -13.62
N ALA A 22 -41.43 -18.97 -13.73
CA ALA A 22 -40.31 -18.17 -13.25
C ALA A 22 -40.43 -17.71 -11.78
N LEU A 23 -41.56 -18.00 -11.10
CA LEU A 23 -41.82 -17.55 -9.73
C LEU A 23 -41.87 -18.69 -8.68
N THR A 24 -41.64 -19.95 -9.07
CA THR A 24 -41.65 -21.08 -8.12
C THR A 24 -40.45 -22.02 -8.23
N SER A 25 -39.33 -21.56 -8.79
CA SER A 25 -38.04 -22.22 -8.54
C SER A 25 -37.56 -21.84 -7.13
N GLY A 26 -38.25 -22.38 -6.12
CA GLY A 26 -37.65 -22.63 -4.84
C GLY A 26 -36.51 -23.62 -5.07
N VAL A 27 -35.29 -23.09 -5.21
CA VAL A 27 -34.08 -23.87 -5.06
C VAL A 27 -34.08 -24.41 -3.64
N LEU A 28 -34.33 -25.71 -3.52
CA LEU A 28 -34.14 -26.47 -2.30
C LEU A 28 -32.64 -26.67 -2.09
N ALA A 29 -31.93 -25.59 -1.75
CA ALA A 29 -30.59 -25.68 -1.20
C ALA A 29 -30.75 -26.07 0.27
N ASP A 30 -30.51 -27.33 0.56
CA ASP A 30 -30.42 -27.88 1.91
C ASP A 30 -29.48 -27.00 2.74
N ARG A 31 -30.05 -26.21 3.65
CA ARG A 31 -29.28 -25.48 4.66
C ARG A 31 -29.28 -26.37 5.89
N PRO A 32 -28.19 -27.08 6.20
CA PRO A 32 -28.08 -27.70 7.51
C PRO A 32 -28.05 -26.58 8.55
N SER A 33 -29.17 -26.46 9.25
CA SER A 33 -29.38 -25.87 10.57
C SER A 33 -28.12 -25.30 11.24
N GLU A 34 -28.01 -23.98 11.26
CA GLU A 34 -27.30 -23.24 12.31
C GLU A 34 -27.96 -23.55 13.66
N ALA A 35 -27.44 -24.58 14.33
CA ALA A 35 -27.64 -24.81 15.75
C ALA A 35 -26.50 -25.69 16.29
N ALA A 36 -25.27 -25.16 16.29
CA ALA A 36 -24.22 -25.60 17.21
C ALA A 36 -23.06 -24.61 17.21
N HIS A 37 -23.03 -23.75 18.23
CA HIS A 37 -21.80 -23.14 18.68
C HIS A 37 -20.91 -24.25 19.25
N SER A 38 -20.01 -24.79 18.44
CA SER A 38 -18.80 -25.47 18.92
C SER A 38 -17.93 -25.86 17.73
N GLY A 39 -16.79 -25.18 17.59
CA GLY A 39 -15.75 -25.56 16.66
C GLY A 39 -15.20 -24.36 15.92
N HIS A 40 -14.08 -23.83 16.41
CA HIS A 40 -13.10 -23.20 15.52
C HIS A 40 -12.66 -24.25 14.50
N ALA A 41 -13.44 -24.38 13.42
CA ALA A 41 -13.01 -25.11 12.25
C ALA A 41 -11.92 -24.27 11.61
N SER A 42 -10.67 -24.61 11.92
CA SER A 42 -9.50 -24.20 11.18
C SER A 42 -9.77 -24.45 9.70
N ARG A 43 -10.16 -23.40 8.97
CA ARG A 43 -10.12 -23.44 7.51
C ARG A 43 -8.65 -23.63 7.14
N PRO A 44 -8.33 -24.48 6.15
CA PRO A 44 -6.98 -24.50 5.62
C PRO A 44 -6.71 -23.10 5.09
N VAL A 45 -5.80 -22.43 5.77
CA VAL A 45 -5.27 -21.14 5.37
C VAL A 45 -4.42 -21.43 4.14
N ASP A 46 -4.98 -21.19 2.95
CA ASP A 46 -4.16 -20.83 1.79
C ASP A 46 -3.44 -19.54 2.18
N GLY A 47 -2.28 -19.67 2.84
CA GLY A 47 -1.65 -18.67 3.71
C GLY A 47 -1.02 -17.47 3.05
N THR A 48 -1.56 -17.07 1.91
CA THR A 48 -1.11 -15.95 1.09
C THR A 48 -2.23 -15.02 0.66
N ALA A 49 -3.50 -15.35 0.92
CA ALA A 49 -4.62 -14.45 0.62
C ALA A 49 -4.81 -13.42 1.75
N LEU A 50 -4.92 -12.14 1.37
CA LEU A 50 -5.28 -11.08 2.31
C LEU A 50 -6.68 -11.37 2.90
N PRO A 51 -6.83 -11.33 4.23
CA PRO A 51 -8.12 -11.60 4.84
C PRO A 51 -9.02 -10.36 4.65
N TRP A 52 -10.11 -10.55 3.90
CA TRP A 52 -10.93 -9.46 3.37
C TRP A 52 -11.66 -8.64 4.43
N GLN A 53 -11.98 -9.24 5.58
CA GLN A 53 -12.69 -8.56 6.67
C GLN A 53 -11.79 -7.52 7.33
N GLU A 54 -10.55 -7.90 7.62
CA GLU A 54 -9.51 -7.07 8.22
C GLU A 54 -9.05 -5.97 7.26
N ALA A 55 -8.92 -6.30 5.96
CA ALA A 55 -8.63 -5.30 4.94
C ALA A 55 -9.74 -4.24 4.84
N SER A 56 -11.01 -4.66 4.94
CA SER A 56 -12.15 -3.74 4.93
C SER A 56 -12.19 -2.86 6.18
N LEU A 57 -11.91 -3.44 7.35
CA LEU A 57 -11.81 -2.69 8.60
C LEU A 57 -10.70 -1.63 8.54
N PHE A 58 -9.53 -2.00 8.02
CA PHE A 58 -8.42 -1.06 7.83
C PHE A 58 -8.83 0.11 6.92
N ALA A 59 -9.49 -0.16 5.80
CA ALA A 59 -9.98 0.86 4.88
C ALA A 59 -11.01 1.78 5.54
N GLU A 60 -11.96 1.24 6.31
CA GLU A 60 -12.96 2.04 7.03
C GLU A 60 -12.32 2.99 8.05
N VAL A 61 -11.34 2.50 8.82
CA VAL A 61 -10.61 3.32 9.80
C VAL A 61 -9.81 4.41 9.09
N TYR A 62 -9.14 4.07 7.99
CA TYR A 62 -8.39 5.02 7.16
C TYR A 62 -9.30 6.13 6.63
N GLU A 63 -10.46 5.80 6.06
CA GLU A 63 -11.44 6.76 5.57
C GLU A 63 -12.00 7.65 6.68
N ARG A 64 -12.29 7.07 7.86
CA ARG A 64 -12.76 7.82 9.02
C ARG A 64 -11.72 8.86 9.47
N ILE A 65 -10.44 8.49 9.52
CA ILE A 65 -9.37 9.42 9.87
C ILE A 65 -9.35 10.59 8.88
N LYS A 66 -9.34 10.30 7.57
CA LYS A 66 -9.31 11.36 6.55
C LYS A 66 -10.50 12.31 6.60
N ARG A 67 -11.69 11.79 6.88
CA ARG A 67 -12.92 12.59 6.85
C ARG A 67 -13.12 13.42 8.13
N ASP A 68 -12.75 12.85 9.28
CA ASP A 68 -13.19 13.35 10.58
C ASP A 68 -12.05 13.94 11.42
N TYR A 69 -10.81 13.89 10.95
CA TYR A 69 -9.68 14.57 11.59
C TYR A 69 -9.75 16.08 11.37
N VAL A 70 -9.18 16.84 12.31
CA VAL A 70 -9.28 18.31 12.37
C VAL A 70 -8.48 19.00 11.26
N ASP A 71 -7.37 18.40 10.84
CA ASP A 71 -6.46 18.92 9.82
C ASP A 71 -6.48 18.04 8.57
N ASP A 72 -6.02 18.59 7.44
CA ASP A 72 -5.85 17.83 6.21
C ASP A 72 -4.80 16.72 6.40
N VAL A 73 -5.17 15.49 6.04
CA VAL A 73 -4.31 14.32 6.16
C VAL A 73 -3.83 13.88 4.78
N ASP A 74 -2.51 13.87 4.60
CA ASP A 74 -1.86 13.35 3.40
C ASP A 74 -2.00 11.82 3.30
N ASP A 75 -2.41 11.35 2.11
CA ASP A 75 -2.64 9.94 1.86
C ASP A 75 -1.35 9.11 1.97
N HIS A 76 -0.28 9.61 1.35
CA HIS A 76 0.99 8.92 1.33
C HIS A 76 1.57 8.80 2.74
N GLY A 77 1.64 9.92 3.47
CA GLY A 77 2.16 9.98 4.83
C GLY A 77 1.32 9.17 5.83
N LEU A 78 0.00 9.12 5.68
CA LEU A 78 -0.84 8.29 6.56
C LEU A 78 -0.60 6.79 6.30
N MET A 79 -0.52 6.39 5.03
CA MET A 79 -0.24 5.00 4.66
C MET A 79 1.15 4.57 5.15
N GLU A 80 2.17 5.41 4.94
CA GLU A 80 3.54 5.15 5.37
C GLU A 80 3.63 4.98 6.90
N LYS A 81 2.96 5.86 7.66
CA LYS A 81 2.88 5.73 9.13
C LYS A 81 2.18 4.44 9.56
N ALA A 82 1.14 4.01 8.85
CA ALA A 82 0.47 2.74 9.12
C ALA A 82 1.41 1.55 8.85
N LEU A 83 2.13 1.54 7.73
CA LEU A 83 3.12 0.52 7.39
C LEU A 83 4.24 0.45 8.45
N ARG A 84 4.81 1.60 8.84
CA ARG A 84 5.84 1.68 9.89
C ARG A 84 5.33 1.12 11.22
N GLY A 85 4.11 1.48 11.62
CA GLY A 85 3.47 0.96 12.84
C GLY A 85 3.26 -0.56 12.80
N MET A 86 2.80 -1.11 11.66
CA MET A 86 2.60 -2.55 11.51
C MET A 86 3.91 -3.33 11.58
N VAL A 87 4.97 -2.86 10.92
CA VAL A 87 6.26 -3.55 10.89
C VAL A 87 6.97 -3.44 12.25
N ALA A 88 6.94 -2.27 12.89
CA ALA A 88 7.54 -2.07 14.21
C ALA A 88 6.86 -2.91 15.32
N ALA A 89 5.60 -3.31 15.12
CA ALA A 89 4.89 -4.17 16.05
C ALA A 89 5.29 -5.66 15.95
N LEU A 90 6.01 -6.07 14.90
CA LEU A 90 6.44 -7.46 14.72
C LEU A 90 7.56 -7.82 15.69
N ASP A 91 8.63 -7.04 15.70
CA ASP A 91 9.77 -7.22 16.59
C ASP A 91 10.65 -5.95 16.69
N PRO A 92 11.54 -5.83 17.69
CA PRO A 92 12.38 -4.64 17.90
C PRO A 92 13.41 -4.34 16.80
N HIS A 93 13.66 -5.26 15.88
CA HIS A 93 14.62 -5.15 14.79
C HIS A 93 13.94 -5.03 13.41
N SER A 94 12.62 -5.11 13.35
CA SER A 94 11.83 -4.92 12.15
C SER A 94 11.51 -3.44 11.95
N ALA A 95 11.85 -2.91 10.77
CA ALA A 95 11.52 -1.55 10.37
C ALA A 95 11.07 -1.49 8.91
N TYR A 96 10.07 -0.65 8.63
CA TYR A 96 9.73 -0.27 7.26
C TYR A 96 10.63 0.88 6.83
N LEU A 97 11.27 0.73 5.67
CA LEU A 97 12.13 1.72 5.05
C LEU A 97 11.43 2.29 3.83
N ASP A 98 11.37 3.61 3.73
CA ASP A 98 11.04 4.27 2.48
C ASP A 98 12.22 4.16 1.48
N SER A 99 12.04 4.70 0.28
CA SER A 99 13.06 4.61 -0.77
C SER A 99 14.37 5.32 -0.42
N GLU A 100 14.31 6.44 0.31
CA GLU A 100 15.47 7.23 0.67
C GLU A 100 16.26 6.55 1.80
N GLU A 101 15.57 6.13 2.85
CA GLU A 101 16.17 5.38 3.97
C GLU A 101 16.80 4.06 3.50
N PHE A 102 16.14 3.35 2.58
CA PHE A 102 16.67 2.12 2.01
C PHE A 102 17.95 2.37 1.23
N GLU A 103 18.00 3.42 0.40
CA GLU A 103 19.21 3.77 -0.33
C GLU A 103 20.32 4.21 0.62
N GLU A 104 20.05 4.98 1.67
CA GLU A 104 21.07 5.33 2.68
C GLU A 104 21.69 4.10 3.36
N ILE A 105 20.86 3.14 3.79
CA ILE A 105 21.31 1.89 4.39
C ILE A 105 22.11 1.05 3.38
N ARG A 106 21.67 1.03 2.12
CA ARG A 106 22.37 0.34 1.05
C ARG A 106 23.74 0.97 0.79
N LEU A 107 23.82 2.28 0.70
CA LEU A 107 25.07 3.02 0.46
C LEU A 107 26.07 2.80 1.59
N SER A 108 25.62 2.89 2.84
CA SER A 108 26.45 2.63 4.02
C SER A 108 26.94 1.17 4.07
N THR A 109 26.10 0.20 3.69
CA THR A 109 26.47 -1.23 3.66
C THR A 109 27.45 -1.55 2.54
N MET A 110 27.30 -0.93 1.37
CA MET A 110 28.21 -1.12 0.24
C MET A 110 29.56 -0.40 0.44
N GLY A 111 29.66 0.48 1.43
CA GLY A 111 30.86 1.28 1.71
C GLY A 111 31.25 2.23 0.58
N SER A 112 30.33 2.47 -0.35
CA SER A 112 30.56 3.27 -1.55
C SER A 112 29.41 4.26 -1.69
N TYR A 113 29.64 5.48 -1.24
CA TYR A 113 28.74 6.59 -1.52
C TYR A 113 28.99 7.06 -2.97
N PRO A 114 27.99 7.04 -3.87
CA PRO A 114 28.13 7.67 -5.17
C PRO A 114 28.46 9.14 -4.96
N GLY A 115 29.58 9.59 -5.52
CA GLY A 115 30.08 10.95 -5.33
C GLY A 115 31.60 11.01 -5.32
N VAL A 116 32.14 12.13 -4.85
CA VAL A 116 33.59 12.37 -4.75
C VAL A 116 34.18 11.87 -3.43
N GLY A 117 33.35 11.44 -2.46
CA GLY A 117 33.77 10.90 -1.17
C GLY A 117 34.15 11.96 -0.13
N ILE A 118 33.28 12.95 0.08
CA ILE A 118 33.39 13.96 1.14
C ILE A 118 32.27 13.80 2.17
N GLU A 119 32.62 13.93 3.44
CA GLU A 119 31.65 14.17 4.52
C GLU A 119 31.55 15.68 4.75
N VAL A 120 30.33 16.20 4.73
CA VAL A 120 30.05 17.64 4.84
C VAL A 120 29.15 17.91 6.03
N VAL A 121 29.26 19.12 6.57
CA VAL A 121 28.38 19.64 7.62
C VAL A 121 27.85 21.01 7.18
N ALA A 122 26.57 21.26 7.43
CA ALA A 122 25.98 22.57 7.23
C ALA A 122 26.01 23.33 8.57
N GLU A 123 26.84 24.38 8.65
CA GLU A 123 26.95 25.25 9.82
C GLU A 123 26.84 26.72 9.38
N ASP A 124 26.03 27.51 10.09
CA ASP A 124 25.86 28.95 9.82
C ASP A 124 25.44 29.30 8.38
N GLY A 125 24.72 28.41 7.71
CA GLY A 125 24.27 28.59 6.32
C GLY A 125 25.38 28.34 5.28
N VAL A 126 26.53 27.83 5.70
CA VAL A 126 27.64 27.44 4.82
C VAL A 126 27.84 25.93 4.91
N VAL A 127 28.02 25.27 3.77
CA VAL A 127 28.39 23.86 3.73
C VAL A 127 29.90 23.75 3.82
N LYS A 128 30.40 23.07 4.85
CA LYS A 128 31.83 22.86 5.11
C LYS A 128 32.20 21.40 4.97
N VAL A 129 33.40 21.14 4.49
CA VAL A 129 33.99 19.81 4.47
C VAL A 129 34.34 19.43 5.90
N LEU A 130 33.68 18.41 6.44
CA LEU A 130 34.03 17.84 7.73
C LEU A 130 35.31 17.01 7.59
N ARG A 131 35.33 16.09 6.61
CA ARG A 131 36.53 15.34 6.21
C ARG A 131 36.36 14.65 4.86
N PRO A 132 37.42 14.51 4.05
CA PRO A 132 37.44 13.56 2.94
C PRO A 132 37.53 12.11 3.43
N ILE A 133 36.91 11.19 2.69
CA ILE A 133 37.05 9.75 2.92
C ILE A 133 38.43 9.30 2.41
N GLU A 134 39.11 8.42 3.15
CA GLU A 134 40.43 7.91 2.77
C GLU A 134 40.36 7.12 1.44
N GLY A 135 41.28 7.40 0.52
CA GLY A 135 41.33 6.81 -0.81
C GLY A 135 40.31 7.38 -1.81
N SER A 136 39.47 8.34 -1.39
CA SER A 136 38.46 8.94 -2.27
C SER A 136 39.03 9.92 -3.30
N PRO A 137 38.33 10.18 -4.42
CA PRO A 137 38.68 11.25 -5.35
C PRO A 137 38.83 12.62 -4.69
N ALA A 138 38.03 12.91 -3.67
CA ALA A 138 38.10 14.15 -2.89
C ALA A 138 39.43 14.31 -2.15
N GLN A 139 39.92 13.24 -1.52
CA GLN A 139 41.24 13.25 -0.87
C GLN A 139 42.35 13.44 -1.91
N GLN A 140 42.25 12.78 -3.07
CA GLN A 140 43.20 12.92 -4.17
C GLN A 140 43.19 14.32 -4.79
N ALA A 141 42.03 14.97 -4.80
CA ALA A 141 41.86 16.37 -5.22
C ALA A 141 42.42 17.37 -4.19
N GLY A 142 42.81 16.91 -3.00
CA GLY A 142 43.42 17.73 -1.96
C GLY A 142 42.43 18.53 -1.12
N LEU A 143 41.15 18.14 -1.07
CA LEU A 143 40.19 18.74 -0.16
C LEU A 143 40.61 18.50 1.30
N LEU A 144 40.42 19.50 2.14
CA LEU A 144 40.81 19.47 3.55
C LEU A 144 39.61 19.70 4.47
N PRO A 145 39.66 19.19 5.71
CA PRO A 145 38.72 19.57 6.75
C PRO A 145 38.68 21.10 6.94
N GLY A 146 37.48 21.67 6.93
CA GLY A 146 37.25 23.10 7.07
C GLY A 146 37.11 23.87 5.75
N ASP A 147 37.32 23.22 4.59
CA ASP A 147 37.05 23.85 3.29
C ASP A 147 35.57 24.20 3.15
N GLU A 148 35.28 25.38 2.60
CA GLU A 148 33.92 25.84 2.34
C GLU A 148 33.49 25.50 0.91
N LEU A 149 32.33 24.85 0.76
CA LEU A 149 31.72 24.56 -0.53
C LEU A 149 30.87 25.75 -0.96
N VAL A 150 31.41 26.53 -1.90
CA VAL A 150 30.79 27.77 -2.39
C VAL A 150 29.83 27.52 -3.55
N ARG A 151 30.07 26.48 -4.37
CA ARG A 151 29.30 26.22 -5.59
C ARG A 151 29.48 24.79 -6.11
N ILE A 152 28.42 24.17 -6.62
CA ILE A 152 28.44 22.83 -7.27
C ILE A 152 27.84 22.95 -8.67
N ASP A 153 28.59 22.57 -9.70
CA ASP A 153 28.16 22.62 -11.11
C ASP A 153 27.58 23.98 -11.56
N GLY A 154 28.07 25.04 -10.93
CA GLY A 154 27.62 26.40 -11.21
C GLY A 154 26.40 26.87 -10.42
N ASN A 155 25.81 26.02 -9.58
CA ASN A 155 24.73 26.35 -8.66
C ASN A 155 25.32 26.70 -7.28
N GLU A 156 24.92 27.86 -6.75
CA GLU A 156 25.24 28.30 -5.38
C GLU A 156 24.60 27.39 -4.34
#